data_AF-A0A1G3M1D3-F1
#
_entry.id   AF-A0A1G3M1D3-F1
#
_cell.length_a   1.000
_cell.length_b   1.000
_cell.length_c   1.000
_cell.angle_alpha   90.00
_cell.angle_beta   90.00
_cell.angle_gamma   90.00
#
_symmetry.space_group_name_H-M   'P 1'
#
loop_
_entity.id
_entity.type
_entity.pdbx_description
1 polymer ?
#
loop_
_entity_poly.entity_id
_entity_poly.type
_entity_poly.pdbx_seq_one_letter_code
_entity_poly.pdbx_strand_id
1 'polypeptide(L)' 'MARAPDGHVAIEDVTVIKQTDKALLVDVDGTQHWIPQSQIHDNSEVYKAGTEGILIITDWIAKQRNLT' A
#
# COMPACT_ATOMS: atom_id res chain seq x y z
N MET A 1 -8.65 1.37 -15.05
CA MET A 1 -8.05 1.88 -13.81
C MET A 1 -8.90 1.41 -12.66
N ALA A 2 -8.34 0.66 -11.71
CA ALA A 2 -9.07 0.21 -10.53
C ALA A 2 -9.45 1.45 -9.70
N ARG A 3 -10.74 1.63 -9.40
CA ARG A 3 -11.19 2.75 -8.56
C ARG A 3 -11.06 2.33 -7.10
N ALA A 4 -10.27 3.06 -6.32
CA ALA A 4 -10.23 2.88 -4.88
C ALA A 4 -11.63 3.16 -4.27
N PRO A 5 -12.06 2.41 -3.23
CA PRO A 5 -13.26 2.74 -2.47
C PRO A 5 -13.21 4.18 -1.93
N ASP A 6 -14.37 4.77 -1.62
CA ASP A 6 -14.41 6.11 -1.04
C ASP A 6 -13.58 6.13 0.27
N GLY A 7 -12.75 7.17 0.43
CA GLY A 7 -11.80 7.30 1.55
C GLY A 7 -10.50 6.49 1.40
N HIS A 8 -10.22 5.93 0.22
CA HIS A 8 -8.98 5.21 -0.08
C HIS A 8 -8.28 5.78 -1.31
N VAL A 9 -6.99 5.48 -1.42
CA VAL A 9 -6.11 5.82 -2.56
C VAL A 9 -5.53 4.52 -3.11
N ALA A 10 -5.51 4.39 -4.44
CA ALA A 10 -4.83 3.30 -5.13
C ALA A 10 -3.49 3.80 -5.66
N ILE A 11 -2.42 3.08 -5.36
CA ILE A 11 -1.06 3.36 -5.80
C ILE A 11 -0.64 2.20 -6.68
N GLU A 12 -0.25 2.51 -7.93
CA GLU A 12 0.22 1.53 -8.91
C GLU A 12 1.73 1.25 -8.72
N ASP A 13 2.24 0.19 -9.35
CA ASP A 13 3.67 -0.17 -9.38
C ASP A 13 4.34 -0.30 -7.98
N VAL A 14 3.60 -0.82 -6.99
CA VAL A 14 4.10 -0.99 -5.63
C VAL A 14 4.71 -2.37 -5.45
N THR A 15 5.91 -2.45 -4.87
CA THR A 15 6.57 -3.73 -4.54
C THR A 15 6.66 -3.94 -3.03
N VAL A 16 6.28 -5.10 -2.50
CA VAL A 16 6.48 -5.43 -1.08
C VAL A 16 7.87 -6.00 -0.85
N ILE A 17 8.71 -5.27 -0.13
CA ILE A 17 10.09 -5.63 0.17
C ILE A 17 10.19 -6.55 1.40
N LYS A 18 9.42 -6.25 2.45
CA LYS A 18 9.38 -7.04 3.70
C LYS A 18 7.97 -7.05 4.29
N GLN A 19 7.73 -7.99 5.19
CA GLN A 19 6.51 -8.06 5.97
C GLN A 19 6.80 -8.31 7.44
N THR A 20 5.90 -7.83 8.28
CA THR A 20 5.76 -8.19 9.69
C THR A 20 4.32 -8.64 9.92
N ASP A 21 4.02 -9.13 11.12
CA ASP A 21 2.67 -9.54 11.51
C ASP A 21 1.63 -8.40 11.38
N LYS A 22 2.07 -7.13 11.37
CA LYS A 22 1.17 -5.97 11.40
C LYS A 22 1.37 -4.95 10.29
N ALA A 23 2.41 -5.09 9.46
CA ALA A 23 2.74 -4.09 8.44
C ALA A 23 3.51 -4.69 7.27
N LEU A 24 3.37 -4.06 6.10
CA LEU A 24 4.17 -4.30 4.90
C LEU A 24 5.16 -3.16 4.70
N LEU A 25 6.42 -3.49 4.39
CA LEU A 25 7.38 -2.52 3.87
C LEU A 25 7.27 -2.54 2.36
N VAL A 26 6.75 -1.45 1.80
CA VAL A 26 6.55 -1.31 0.36
C VAL A 26 7.57 -0.33 -0.23
N ASP A 27 7.98 -0.58 -1.45
CA ASP A 27 8.72 0.36 -2.29
C ASP A 27 7.74 0.97 -3.29
N VAL A 28 7.70 2.31 -3.29
CA VAL A 28 6.93 3.13 -4.22
C VAL A 28 7.93 4.10 -4.83
N ASP A 29 8.17 4.00 -6.14
CA ASP A 29 9.13 4.83 -6.88
C ASP A 29 10.54 4.91 -6.22
N GLY A 30 11.03 3.79 -5.68
CA GLY A 30 12.34 3.72 -5.00
C GLY A 30 12.37 4.28 -3.59
N THR A 31 11.21 4.69 -3.04
CA THR A 31 11.09 5.13 -1.65
C THR A 31 10.34 4.09 -0.82
N GLN A 32 10.90 3.74 0.34
CA GLN A 32 10.36 2.69 1.19
C GLN A 32 9.43 3.22 2.28
N HIS A 33 8.24 2.61 2.40
CA HIS A 33 7.22 2.99 3.36
C HIS A 33 6.69 1.78 4.13
N TRP A 34 6.58 1.91 5.46
CA TRP A 34 5.85 0.96 6.28
C TRP A 34 4.36 1.29 6.31
N ILE A 35 3.54 0.38 5.78
CA ILE A 35 2.10 0.50 5.75
C ILE A 35 1.49 -0.53 6.70
N PRO A 36 0.76 -0.10 7.76
CA PRO A 36 0.07 -1.02 8.64
C PRO A 36 -0.99 -1.81 7.86
N GLN A 37 -1.09 -3.12 8.08
CA GLN A 37 -2.08 -3.96 7.42
C GLN A 37 -3.52 -3.50 7.70
N SER A 38 -3.78 -2.90 8.86
CA SER A 38 -5.10 -2.31 9.18
C SER A 38 -5.47 -1.09 8.33
N GLN A 39 -4.53 -0.55 7.57
CA GLN A 39 -4.76 0.55 6.62
C GLN A 39 -4.75 0.09 5.17
N ILE A 40 -4.53 -1.20 4.91
CA ILE A 40 -4.54 -1.80 3.58
C ILE A 40 -5.92 -2.38 3.34
N HIS A 41 -6.53 -2.02 2.22
CA HIS A 41 -7.80 -2.57 1.82
C HIS A 41 -7.62 -4.00 1.28
N ASP A 42 -8.56 -4.90 1.56
CA ASP A 42 -8.56 -6.30 1.15
C ASP A 42 -8.51 -6.52 -0.38
N ASN A 43 -8.74 -5.46 -1.16
CA ASN A 43 -8.69 -5.48 -2.63
C ASN A 43 -7.30 -5.12 -3.17
N SER A 44 -6.31 -4.91 -2.31
CA SER A 44 -4.93 -4.69 -2.73
C SER A 44 -4.35 -5.98 -3.32
N GLU A 45 -3.62 -5.84 -4.42
CA GLU A 45 -2.91 -6.96 -5.05
C GLU A 45 -1.63 -7.31 -4.28
N VAL A 46 -1.14 -6.36 -3.50
CA VAL A 46 0.01 -6.53 -2.60
C VAL A 46 -0.43 -6.93 -1.19
N TYR A 47 0.04 -8.10 -0.74
CA TYR A 47 -0.39 -8.67 0.55
C TYR A 47 0.73 -9.41 1.31
N LYS A 48 1.88 -9.66 0.66
CA LYS A 48 3.04 -10.33 1.29
C LYS A 48 4.36 -9.94 0.62
N ALA A 49 5.49 -10.19 1.28
CA ALA A 49 6.81 -9.93 0.72
C ALA A 49 7.02 -10.63 -0.65
N GLY A 50 7.56 -9.88 -1.61
CA GLY A 50 7.77 -10.32 -2.99
C GLY A 50 6.56 -10.18 -3.92
N THR A 51 5.44 -9.61 -3.45
CA THR A 51 4.32 -9.24 -4.34
C THR A 51 4.51 -7.86 -4.93
N GLU A 52 4.03 -7.68 -6.15
CA GLU A 52 4.04 -6.42 -6.90
C GLU A 52 2.64 -6.19 -7.47
N GLY A 53 2.18 -4.93 -7.48
CA GLY A 53 0.89 -4.57 -8.05
C GLY A 53 0.28 -3.34 -7.39
N ILE A 54 -1.04 -3.28 -7.39
CA ILE A 54 -1.78 -2.14 -6.84
C ILE A 54 -1.91 -2.24 -5.31
N LEU A 55 -1.44 -1.21 -4.61
CA LEU A 55 -1.67 -1.01 -3.19
C LEU A 55 -2.87 -0.08 -2.98
N ILE A 56 -3.89 -0.54 -2.26
CA ILE A 56 -5.06 0.28 -1.91
C ILE A 56 -5.01 0.55 -0.41
N ILE A 57 -4.88 1.83 -0.03
CA ILE A 57 -4.73 2.25 1.37
C ILE A 57 -5.70 3.36 1.74
N THR A 58 -5.94 3.56 3.04
CA THR A 58 -6.77 4.68 3.51
C THR A 58 -6.16 6.02 3.10
N ASP A 59 -7.00 7.00 2.74
CA ASP A 59 -6.58 8.36 2.39
C ASP A 59 -5.77 9.02 3.53
N TRP A 60 -6.10 8.69 4.77
CA TRP A 60 -5.36 9.16 5.94
C TRP A 60 -3.90 8.69 5.95
N ILE A 61 -3.64 7.39 5.74
CA ILE A 61 -2.26 6.90 5.73
C ILE A 61 -1.50 7.39 4.50
N ALA A 62 -2.17 7.52 3.35
CA ALA A 62 -1.56 8.07 2.14
C ALA A 62 -1.03 9.49 2.38
N LYS A 63 -1.85 10.36 2.98
CA LYS A 63 -1.45 11.72 3.37
C LYS A 63 -0.34 11.73 4.41
N GLN A 64 -0.42 10.88 5.43
CA GLN A 64 0.61 10.79 6.47
C GLN A 64 1.98 10.38 5.91
N ARG A 65 2.00 9.57 4.84
CA ARG A 65 3.21 9.05 4.20
C ARG A 65 3.63 9.80 2.94
N ASN A 66 2.89 10.85 2.56
CA ASN A 66 3.11 11.65 1.36
C ASN A 66 3.05 10.80 0.06
N LEU A 67 2.02 9.93 -0.01
CA LEU A 67 1.73 9.02 -1.11
C LEU A 67 0.47 9.45 -1.92
N THR A 68 0.26 10.76 -2.05
CA THR A 68 -0.85 11.39 -2.79
C THR A 68 -0.31 12.28 -3.90
#